data_AF-A0A660CJS9-F1
#
_entry.id   AF-A0A660CJS9-F1
#
_cell.length_a   1.000
_cell.length_b   1.000
_cell.length_c   1.000
_cell.angle_alpha   90.00
_cell.angle_beta   90.00
_cell.angle_gamma   90.00
#
_symmetry.space_group_name_H-M   'P 1'
#
loop_
_entity.id
_entity.type
_entity.pdbx_description
1 polymer ?
#
loop_
_entity_poly.entity_id
_entity_poly.type
_entity_poly.pdbx_seq_one_letter_code
_entity_poly.pdbx_strand_id
1 'polypeptide(L)'
;MHRSGNWGGTISDDFRDRFGAAFDREFQRWADAAHQGRTDPTAASTWDGYAAAAACEAGVQAQTTATRAEVDLAERPDFYTP
;
A
#
# COMPACT_ATOMS: atom_id res chain seq x y z
N MET A 1 22.82 -1.69 10.25
CA MET A 1 23.01 -3.15 10.34
C MET A 1 21.64 -3.77 10.62
N HIS A 2 20.92 -4.21 9.59
CA HIS A 2 19.72 -5.02 9.80
C HIS A 2 20.17 -6.42 10.22
N ARG A 3 19.57 -6.93 11.30
CA ARG A 3 19.89 -8.23 11.87
C ARG A 3 18.90 -9.22 11.24
N SER A 4 19.41 -10.13 10.44
CA SER A 4 18.65 -11.22 9.82
C SER A 4 17.85 -12.00 10.87
N GLY A 5 16.52 -11.94 10.78
CA GLY A 5 15.60 -12.73 11.60
C GLY A 5 15.44 -14.14 11.01
N ASN A 6 15.67 -15.17 11.81
CA ASN A 6 15.50 -16.56 11.38
C ASN A 6 14.05 -17.01 11.61
N TRP A 7 13.17 -16.76 10.64
CA TRP A 7 11.85 -17.38 10.55
C TRP A 7 11.86 -18.36 9.35
N GLY A 8 12.30 -19.60 9.58
CA GLY A 8 12.17 -20.71 8.61
C GLY A 8 12.84 -20.56 7.24
N GLY A 9 13.62 -19.50 7.02
CA GLY A 9 14.30 -19.17 5.77
C GLY A 9 15.04 -17.84 5.86
N THR A 10 15.82 -17.49 4.84
CA THR A 10 16.51 -16.20 4.76
C THR A 10 15.51 -15.09 4.46
N ILE A 11 15.30 -14.19 5.41
CA ILE A 11 14.62 -12.91 5.13
C ILE A 11 15.64 -12.02 4.43
N SER A 12 15.33 -11.53 3.22
CA SER A 12 16.20 -10.57 2.55
C SER A 12 16.34 -9.30 3.39
N ASP A 13 17.57 -8.76 3.43
CA ASP A 13 17.89 -7.51 4.10
C ASP A 13 17.35 -6.27 3.34
N ASP A 14 16.92 -6.44 2.09
CA ASP A 14 16.37 -5.39 1.22
C ASP A 14 14.98 -5.75 0.68
N PHE A 15 14.04 -4.81 0.79
CA PHE A 15 12.69 -4.96 0.24
C PHE A 15 12.70 -5.17 -1.29
N ARG A 16 13.73 -4.68 -1.98
CA ARG A 16 13.88 -4.82 -3.43
C ARG A 16 14.00 -6.27 -3.87
N ASP A 17 14.70 -7.11 -3.12
CA ASP A 17 14.79 -8.54 -3.45
C ASP A 17 13.43 -9.22 -3.35
N ARG A 18 12.56 -8.73 -2.45
CA ARG A 18 11.23 -9.29 -2.23
C ARG A 18 10.17 -8.75 -3.19
N PHE A 19 10.29 -7.49 -3.62
CA PHE A 19 9.25 -6.76 -4.33
C PHE A 19 9.68 -6.11 -5.65
N GLY A 20 10.94 -6.22 -6.07
CA GLY A 20 11.47 -5.60 -7.30
C GLY A 20 10.61 -5.91 -8.53
N ALA A 21 10.29 -7.19 -8.75
CA ALA A 21 9.43 -7.61 -9.86
C ALA A 21 8.00 -7.03 -9.78
N ALA A 22 7.49 -6.72 -8.58
CA ALA A 22 6.19 -6.08 -8.42
C ALA A 22 6.26 -4.60 -8.82
N PHE A 23 7.31 -3.88 -8.43
CA PHE A 23 7.54 -2.49 -8.85
C PHE A 23 7.67 -2.38 -10.37
N ASP A 24 8.50 -3.22 -10.99
CA ASP A 24 8.67 -3.22 -12.45
C ASP A 24 7.32 -3.41 -13.16
N ARG A 25 6.51 -4.37 -12.67
CA ARG A 25 5.20 -4.66 -13.24
C ARG A 25 4.20 -3.53 -13.00
N GLU A 26 4.23 -2.87 -11.85
CA GLU A 26 3.37 -1.73 -11.54
C GLU A 26 3.67 -0.54 -12.45
N PHE A 27 4.94 -0.16 -12.58
CA PHE A 27 5.36 0.95 -13.44
C PHE A 27 5.08 0.67 -14.91
N GLN A 28 5.31 -0.55 -15.39
CA GLN A 28 5.01 -0.91 -16.77
C GLN A 28 3.50 -0.77 -17.07
N ARG A 29 2.63 -1.32 -16.20
CA ARG A 29 1.17 -1.20 -16.41
C ARG A 29 0.70 0.24 -16.39
N TRP A 30 1.26 1.05 -15.49
CA TRP A 30 0.97 2.47 -15.44
C TRP A 30 1.39 3.19 -16.74
N ALA A 31 2.60 2.95 -17.21
CA ALA A 31 3.10 3.54 -18.46
C ALA A 31 2.25 3.12 -19.67
N ASP A 32 1.88 1.83 -19.76
CA ASP A 32 1.04 1.30 -20.83
C ASP A 32 -0.36 1.94 -20.83
N ALA A 33 -0.98 2.08 -19.65
CA ALA A 33 -2.29 2.70 -19.51
C ALA A 33 -2.24 4.20 -19.85
N ALA A 34 -1.23 4.91 -19.34
CA ALA A 34 -1.02 6.34 -19.61
C ALA A 34 -0.79 6.60 -21.10
N HIS A 35 -0.01 5.75 -21.78
CA HIS A 35 0.18 5.84 -23.23
C HIS A 35 -1.13 5.69 -24.02
N GLN A 36 -2.08 4.94 -23.47
CA GLN A 36 -3.42 4.73 -24.03
C GLN A 36 -4.43 5.79 -23.56
N GLY A 37 -4.00 6.83 -22.84
CA GLY A 37 -4.85 7.92 -22.35
C GLY A 37 -5.86 7.49 -21.28
N ARG A 38 -5.55 6.41 -20.54
CA ARG A 38 -6.44 5.86 -19.50
C ARG A 38 -5.66 5.49 -18.23
N THR A 39 -6.37 5.08 -17.20
CA THR A 39 -5.79 4.53 -15.97
C THR A 39 -5.84 3.00 -15.96
N ASP A 40 -4.94 2.36 -15.23
CA ASP A 40 -5.02 0.92 -14.98
C ASP A 40 -6.17 0.66 -14.00
N PRO A 41 -7.23 -0.10 -14.39
CA PRO A 41 -8.37 -0.36 -13.52
C PRO A 41 -8.03 -1.22 -12.30
N THR A 42 -6.85 -1.86 -12.30
CA THR A 42 -6.36 -2.67 -11.17
C THR A 42 -5.38 -1.93 -10.27
N ALA A 43 -5.00 -0.70 -10.63
CA ALA A 43 -4.10 0.11 -9.80
C ALA A 43 -4.84 0.67 -8.58
N ALA A 44 -4.08 0.88 -7.50
CA ALA A 44 -4.59 1.59 -6.34
C ALA A 44 -4.98 3.03 -6.73
N SER A 45 -6.20 3.40 -6.37
CA SER A 45 -6.76 4.72 -6.59
C SER A 45 -6.40 5.69 -5.46
N THR A 46 -6.78 6.95 -5.62
CA THR A 46 -6.67 7.94 -4.53
C THR A 46 -7.50 7.53 -3.29
N TRP A 47 -8.61 6.81 -3.49
CA TRP A 47 -9.41 6.31 -2.37
C TRP A 47 -8.64 5.26 -1.55
N ASP A 48 -7.92 4.36 -2.21
CA ASP A 48 -7.10 3.35 -1.53
C ASP A 48 -5.97 4.03 -0.73
N GLY A 49 -5.40 5.13 -1.27
CA GLY A 49 -4.44 5.97 -0.56
C GLY A 49 -5.03 6.67 0.67
N TYR A 50 -6.25 7.22 0.55
CA TYR A 50 -6.97 7.81 1.69
C TYR A 50 -7.25 6.79 2.80
N ALA A 51 -7.74 5.60 2.43
CA ALA A 51 -8.03 4.54 3.40
C ALA A 51 -6.75 4.07 4.12
N ALA A 52 -5.64 3.94 3.39
CA ALA A 52 -4.34 3.62 3.98
C ALA A 52 -3.86 4.71 4.96
N ALA A 53 -4.07 5.99 4.63
CA ALA A 53 -3.72 7.11 5.49
C ALA A 53 -4.54 7.11 6.79
N ALA A 54 -5.85 6.92 6.72
CA ALA A 54 -6.72 6.83 7.90
C ALA A 54 -6.35 5.64 8.81
N ALA A 55 -6.01 4.49 8.20
CA ALA A 55 -5.51 3.34 8.96
C ALA A 55 -4.17 3.62 9.65
N CYS A 56 -3.25 4.32 8.98
CA CYS A 56 -1.98 4.74 9.57
C CYS A 56 -2.19 5.72 10.73
N GLU A 57 -3.10 6.69 10.60
CA GLU A 57 -3.46 7.62 11.67
C GLU A 57 -3.98 6.89 12.91
N ALA A 58 -4.95 5.99 12.74
CA ALA A 58 -5.45 5.14 13.83
C ALA A 58 -4.34 4.28 14.44
N GLY A 59 -3.43 3.75 13.62
CA GLY A 59 -2.27 2.97 14.06
C GLY A 59 -1.30 3.78 14.92
N VAL A 60 -1.04 5.04 14.56
CA VAL A 60 -0.22 5.97 15.37
C VAL A 60 -0.92 6.31 16.68
N GLN A 61 -2.23 6.52 16.65
CA GLN A 61 -3.02 6.79 17.85
C GLN A 61 -3.04 5.58 18.81
N ALA A 62 -3.20 4.37 18.28
CA ALA A 62 -3.15 3.14 19.07
C ALA A 62 -1.77 2.94 19.72
N GLN A 63 -0.68 3.18 18.98
CA GLN A 63 0.68 3.14 19.53
C GLN A 63 0.90 4.17 20.63
N THR A 64 0.39 5.38 20.44
CA THR A 64 0.57 6.50 21.40
C THR A 64 -0.23 6.27 22.68
N THR A 65 -1.45 5.76 22.58
CA THR A 65 -2.36 5.60 23.72
C THR A 65 -2.28 4.22 24.37
N ALA A 66 -1.65 3.24 23.72
CA ALA A 66 -1.69 1.82 24.09
C ALA A 66 -3.12 1.25 24.23
N THR A 67 -4.07 1.82 23.50
CA THR A 67 -5.48 1.38 23.46
C THR A 67 -5.93 1.11 22.04
N ARG A 68 -7.06 0.42 21.89
CA ARG A 68 -7.69 0.22 20.58
C ARG A 68 -8.15 1.58 20.03
N ALA A 69 -7.74 1.90 18.80
CA ALA A 69 -8.25 3.01 18.02
C ALA A 69 -9.13 2.48 16.87
N GLU A 70 -10.28 3.11 16.66
CA GLU A 70 -11.11 2.84 15.48
C GLU A 70 -10.54 3.55 14.25
N VAL A 71 -10.66 2.91 13.09
CA VAL A 71 -10.34 3.54 11.80
C VAL A 71 -11.59 4.23 11.30
N ASP A 72 -11.61 5.56 11.34
CA ASP A 72 -12.72 6.36 10.82
C ASP A 72 -12.51 6.64 9.33
N LEU A 73 -13.40 6.13 8.49
CA LEU A 73 -13.38 6.32 7.04
C LEU A 73 -14.64 7.08 6.63
N ALA A 74 -14.45 8.10 5.79
CA ALA A 74 -15.56 8.67 5.05
C ALA A 74 -16.24 7.60 4.19
N GLU A 75 -17.51 7.84 3.83
CA GLU A 75 -18.20 7.02 2.83
C GLU A 75 -17.43 7.06 1.50
N ARG A 76 -17.22 5.89 0.90
CA ARG A 76 -16.53 5.79 -0.40
C ARG A 76 -17.40 6.45 -1.47
N PRO A 77 -16.89 7.49 -2.16
CA PRO A 77 -17.62 8.07 -3.28
C PRO A 77 -17.79 7.06 -4.42
N ASP A 78 -18.96 7.07 -5.06
CA ASP A 78 -19.29 6.22 -6.21
C ASP A 78 -18.27 6.34 -7.37
N PHE A 79 -17.60 7.48 -7.48
CA PHE A 79 -16.53 7.70 -8.46
C PHE A 79 -15.41 6.66 -8.37
N TYR A 80 -15.14 6.14 -7.17
CA TYR A 80 -14.10 5.13 -6.94
C TYR A 80 -14.64 3.70 -6.96
N THR A 81 -15.94 3.48 -7.17
CA THR A 81 -16.51 2.13 -7.26
C THR A 81 -16.07 1.46 -8.57
N PRO A 82 -15.68 0.17 -8.58
CA PRO A 82 -15.20 -0.52 -9.78
C PRO A 82 -16.22 -0.59 -10.93
#